data_AF-A0A2G8JRE5-F1
#
_entry.id   AF-A0A2G8JRE5-F1
#
_cell.length_a   1.000
_cell.length_b   1.000
_cell.length_c   1.000
_cell.angle_alpha   90.00
_cell.angle_beta   90.00
_cell.angle_gamma   90.00
#
_symmetry.space_group_name_H-M   'P 1'
#
loop_
_entity.id
_entity.type
_entity.pdbx_description
1 polymer ?
#
loop_
_entity_poly.entity_id
_entity_poly.type
_entity_poly.pdbx_seq_one_letter_code
_entity_poly.pdbx_strand_id
1 'polypeptide(L)'
;MRAEQRTTPYYKTKLKGLYQTAMSDAEAEDSKLREALDKIYKIKAIRNEQRIQARYMDNWVEGEGPRKIMRRGVLMNLLQQAAATLPLFIPKLGERPPPLCGAISAENSYIAKMGDLVAARVKERDGDENWILAEVLNFQSSTNKYEIMDIDEEGKERHQLSKRKVVPLPLMRANPETDPDAVFIKGDVVMALYPRQHVSTEVSWKSLQVV
;
A
#
# COMPACT_ATOMS: atom_id res chain seq x y z
N MET A 1 22.72 35.08 -42.89
CA MET A 1 23.06 34.22 -41.75
C MET A 1 23.42 35.12 -40.57
N ARG A 2 22.69 35.07 -39.46
CA ARG A 2 23.08 35.80 -38.22
C ARG A 2 24.27 35.07 -37.62
N ALA A 3 25.41 35.76 -37.50
CA ALA A 3 26.59 35.21 -36.85
C ALA A 3 26.26 34.87 -35.38
N GLU A 4 26.53 33.64 -34.97
CA GLU A 4 26.45 33.23 -33.57
C GLU A 4 27.40 34.11 -32.74
N GLN A 5 26.85 34.95 -31.88
CA GLN A 5 27.64 35.78 -30.97
C GLN A 5 28.42 34.87 -30.02
N ARG A 6 29.75 34.92 -30.09
CA ARG A 6 30.64 34.19 -29.18
C ARG A 6 30.37 34.61 -27.73
N THR A 7 29.94 33.67 -26.90
CA THR A 7 29.70 33.89 -25.48
C THR A 7 31.00 34.24 -24.76
N THR A 8 31.05 35.41 -24.13
CA THR A 8 32.26 35.88 -23.44
C THR A 8 32.55 35.02 -22.19
N PRO A 9 33.81 34.90 -21.76
CA PRO A 9 34.17 34.15 -20.55
C PRO A 9 33.38 34.61 -19.31
N TYR A 10 33.11 35.91 -19.21
CA TYR A 10 32.29 36.48 -18.14
C TYR A 10 30.88 35.89 -18.11
N TYR A 11 30.18 35.88 -19.26
CA TYR A 11 28.83 35.32 -19.34
C TYR A 11 28.81 33.81 -19.07
N LYS A 12 29.87 33.08 -19.45
CA LYS A 12 30.00 31.65 -19.12
C LYS A 12 30.11 31.42 -17.60
N THR A 13 30.93 32.20 -16.91
CA THR A 13 31.08 32.09 -15.44
C THR A 13 29.80 32.49 -14.71
N LYS A 14 29.16 33.59 -15.14
CA LYS A 14 27.87 34.02 -14.58
C LYS A 14 26.80 32.95 -14.77
N LEU A 15 26.71 32.36 -15.95
CA LEU A 15 25.75 31.30 -16.25
C LEU A 15 25.98 30.04 -15.39
N LYS A 16 27.24 29.62 -15.20
CA LYS A 16 27.58 28.52 -14.28
C LYS A 16 27.12 28.81 -12.85
N GLY A 17 27.35 30.04 -12.37
CA GLY A 17 26.88 30.48 -11.06
C GLY A 17 25.36 30.38 -10.92
N LEU A 18 24.62 30.86 -11.92
CA LEU A 18 23.15 30.76 -11.94
C LEU A 18 22.66 29.32 -11.90
N TYR A 19 23.28 28.41 -12.67
CA TYR A 19 22.93 26.98 -12.60
C TYR A 19 23.22 26.38 -11.23
N GLN A 20 24.35 26.74 -10.61
CA GLN A 20 24.71 26.21 -9.30
C GLN A 20 23.77 26.69 -8.20
N THR A 21 23.35 27.96 -8.24
CA THR A 21 22.29 28.48 -7.36
C THR A 21 20.96 27.77 -7.63
N ALA A 22 20.53 27.64 -8.88
CA ALA A 22 19.27 26.97 -9.22
C ALA A 22 19.24 25.50 -8.78
N MET A 23 20.36 24.76 -8.89
CA MET A 23 20.47 23.40 -8.38
C MET A 23 20.37 23.37 -6.86
N SER A 24 21.08 24.27 -6.16
CA SER A 24 21.03 24.36 -4.70
C SER A 24 19.62 24.71 -4.19
N ASP A 25 18.91 25.61 -4.88
CA ASP A 25 17.55 26.00 -4.53
C ASP A 25 16.59 24.82 -4.74
N ALA A 26 16.70 24.11 -5.87
CA ALA A 26 15.89 22.93 -6.17
C ALA A 26 16.12 21.79 -5.16
N GLU A 27 17.36 21.55 -4.74
CA GLU A 27 17.70 20.58 -3.69
C GLU A 27 17.10 20.96 -2.33
N ALA A 28 17.12 22.25 -1.98
CA ALA A 28 16.51 22.76 -0.76
C ALA A 28 14.98 22.61 -0.77
N GLU A 29 14.34 22.90 -1.91
CA GLU A 29 12.90 22.69 -2.11
C GLU A 29 12.50 21.22 -2.02
N ASP A 30 13.21 20.32 -2.72
CA ASP A 30 12.99 18.86 -2.65
C ASP A 30 13.10 18.36 -1.21
N SER A 31 14.15 18.80 -0.48
CA SER A 31 14.32 18.43 0.92
C SER A 31 13.13 18.85 1.78
N LYS A 32 12.55 20.03 1.54
CA LYS A 32 11.39 20.52 2.30
C LYS A 32 10.11 19.79 1.95
N LEU A 33 9.89 19.46 0.68
CA LEU A 33 8.76 18.65 0.24
C LEU A 33 8.80 17.25 0.87
N ARG A 34 9.98 16.62 0.91
CA ARG A 34 10.16 15.31 1.57
C ARG A 34 9.92 15.37 3.07
N GLU A 35 10.36 16.44 3.75
CA GLU A 35 10.06 16.65 5.18
C GLU A 35 8.54 16.78 5.43
N ALA A 36 7.83 17.49 4.57
CA ALA A 36 6.38 17.62 4.66
C ALA A 36 5.66 16.28 4.41
N LEU A 37 6.14 15.51 3.43
CA LEU A 37 5.61 14.17 3.12
C LEU A 37 5.76 13.21 4.30
N ASP A 38 6.93 13.20 4.95
CA ASP A 38 7.18 12.40 6.16
C ASP A 38 6.21 12.76 7.30
N LYS A 39 5.92 14.06 7.50
CA LYS A 39 4.91 14.50 8.47
C LYS A 39 3.52 13.98 8.13
N ILE A 40 3.12 13.98 6.86
CA ILE A 40 1.83 13.40 6.41
C ILE A 40 1.79 11.89 6.72
N TYR A 41 2.87 11.16 6.45
CA TYR A 41 2.94 9.73 6.75
C TYR A 41 2.83 9.44 8.24
N LYS A 42 3.53 10.22 9.08
CA LYS A 42 3.42 10.12 10.54
C LYS A 42 1.98 10.37 11.01
N ILE A 43 1.31 11.40 10.49
CA ILE A 43 -0.10 11.68 10.83
C ILE A 43 -1.01 10.53 10.43
N LYS A 44 -0.83 9.98 9.21
CA LYS A 44 -1.62 8.83 8.74
C LYS A 44 -1.38 7.59 9.61
N ALA A 45 -0.13 7.32 9.97
CA ALA A 45 0.23 6.21 10.84
C ALA A 45 -0.42 6.34 12.22
N ILE A 46 -0.32 7.51 12.86
CA ILE A 46 -0.94 7.79 14.17
C ILE A 46 -2.46 7.62 14.09
N ARG A 47 -3.12 8.16 13.06
CA ARG A 47 -4.57 8.00 12.87
C ARG A 47 -4.96 6.54 12.67
N ASN A 48 -4.17 5.78 11.93
CA ASN A 48 -4.42 4.35 11.73
C ASN A 48 -4.25 3.57 13.04
N GLU A 49 -3.21 3.85 13.82
CA GLU A 49 -2.97 3.23 15.12
C GLU A 49 -4.09 3.55 16.11
N GLN A 50 -4.52 4.82 16.19
CA GLN A 50 -5.67 5.22 17.00
C GLN A 50 -6.97 4.50 16.57
N ARG A 51 -7.19 4.36 15.26
CA ARG A 51 -8.34 3.61 14.71
C ARG A 51 -8.29 2.14 15.13
N ILE A 52 -7.12 1.51 15.04
CA ILE A 52 -6.92 0.10 15.45
C ILE A 52 -7.13 -0.05 16.96
N GLN A 53 -6.53 0.82 17.77
CA GLN A 53 -6.68 0.82 19.22
C GLN A 53 -8.13 1.02 19.64
N ALA A 54 -8.84 1.99 19.07
CA ALA A 54 -10.25 2.21 19.34
C ALA A 54 -11.09 0.98 18.95
N ARG A 55 -10.88 0.43 17.76
CA ARG A 55 -11.56 -0.81 17.35
C ARG A 55 -11.26 -1.98 18.29
N TYR A 56 -10.04 -2.09 18.79
CA TYR A 56 -9.64 -3.17 19.69
C TYR A 56 -10.23 -2.98 21.08
N MET A 57 -10.14 -1.78 21.67
CA MET A 57 -10.74 -1.45 22.96
C MET A 57 -12.25 -1.62 22.94
N ASP A 58 -12.91 -1.16 21.89
CA ASP A 58 -14.35 -1.34 21.72
C ASP A 58 -14.74 -2.79 21.41
N ASN A 59 -13.84 -3.60 20.84
CA ASN A 59 -14.05 -5.04 20.64
C ASN A 59 -13.81 -5.85 21.93
N TRP A 60 -13.18 -5.27 22.96
CA TRP A 60 -12.88 -5.88 24.26
C TRP A 60 -13.90 -5.53 25.35
N VAL A 61 -14.96 -4.78 25.02
CA VAL A 61 -16.11 -4.59 25.93
C VAL A 61 -16.89 -5.91 25.99
N GLU A 62 -16.53 -6.75 26.95
CA GLU A 62 -17.28 -7.96 27.31
C GLU A 62 -18.74 -7.57 27.60
N GLY A 63 -19.65 -7.90 26.68
CA GLY A 63 -21.10 -7.79 26.91
C GLY A 63 -21.89 -6.88 25.96
N GLU A 64 -21.25 -6.09 25.10
CA GLU A 64 -21.98 -5.39 24.03
C GLU A 64 -21.99 -6.23 22.74
N GLY A 65 -23.19 -6.53 22.26
CA GLY A 65 -23.43 -7.36 21.07
C GLY A 65 -22.68 -6.89 19.82
N PRO A 66 -22.60 -7.72 18.76
CA PRO A 66 -21.80 -7.43 17.57
C PRO A 66 -22.19 -6.08 16.97
N ARG A 67 -21.19 -5.21 16.75
CA ARG A 67 -21.36 -3.95 15.99
C ARG A 67 -22.10 -4.25 14.68
N LYS A 68 -22.93 -3.29 14.27
CA LYS A 68 -23.65 -3.34 12.99
C LYS A 68 -22.69 -3.75 11.87
N ILE A 69 -22.97 -4.91 11.32
CA ILE A 69 -22.31 -5.49 10.14
C ILE A 69 -22.12 -4.39 9.09
N MET A 70 -20.86 -4.15 8.71
CA MET A 70 -20.57 -3.22 7.62
C MET A 70 -21.04 -3.88 6.33
N ARG A 71 -22.07 -3.32 5.69
CA ARG A 71 -22.51 -3.85 4.39
C ARG A 71 -21.33 -3.89 3.43
N ARG A 72 -21.15 -5.01 2.74
CA ARG A 72 -20.06 -5.25 1.78
C ARG A 72 -19.81 -4.10 0.79
N GLY A 73 -20.87 -3.43 0.30
CA GLY A 73 -20.71 -2.26 -0.58
C GLY A 73 -20.00 -1.07 0.08
N VAL A 74 -20.26 -0.82 1.37
CA VAL A 74 -19.57 0.23 2.14
C VAL A 74 -18.11 -0.18 2.39
N LEU A 75 -17.87 -1.46 2.69
CA LEU A 75 -16.51 -1.99 2.83
C LEU A 75 -15.70 -1.80 1.55
N MET A 76 -16.26 -2.15 0.39
CA MET A 76 -15.58 -1.99 -0.91
C MET A 76 -15.24 -0.52 -1.19
N ASN A 77 -16.15 0.42 -0.89
CA ASN A 77 -15.86 1.84 -1.01
C ASN A 77 -14.72 2.28 -0.09
N LEU A 78 -14.69 1.78 1.16
CA LEU A 78 -13.60 2.07 2.09
C LEU A 78 -12.26 1.53 1.59
N LEU A 79 -12.24 0.32 1.03
CA LEU A 79 -11.04 -0.28 0.44
C LEU A 79 -10.53 0.51 -0.77
N GLN A 80 -11.43 0.96 -1.64
CA GLN A 80 -11.05 1.82 -2.79
C GLN A 80 -10.47 3.16 -2.33
N GLN A 81 -11.06 3.78 -1.30
CA GLN A 81 -10.52 5.01 -0.72
C GLN A 81 -9.17 4.79 -0.04
N ALA A 82 -8.99 3.66 0.65
CA ALA A 82 -7.71 3.29 1.24
C ALA A 82 -6.62 3.11 0.17
N ALA A 83 -6.90 2.37 -0.90
CA ALA A 83 -5.98 2.17 -2.02
C ALA A 83 -5.62 3.50 -2.71
N ALA A 84 -6.61 4.38 -2.96
CA ALA A 84 -6.38 5.69 -3.58
C ALA A 84 -5.50 6.63 -2.72
N THR A 85 -5.54 6.46 -1.40
CA THR A 85 -4.79 7.30 -0.45
C THR A 85 -3.49 6.66 0.02
N LEU A 86 -3.13 5.48 -0.52
CA LEU A 86 -1.86 4.82 -0.24
C LEU A 86 -0.69 5.74 -0.66
N PRO A 87 0.36 5.88 0.18
CA PRO A 87 1.56 6.63 -0.15
C PRO A 87 2.12 6.30 -1.53
N LEU A 88 2.45 7.31 -2.33
CA LEU A 88 3.24 7.11 -3.55
C LEU A 88 4.71 7.04 -3.17
N PHE A 89 5.46 6.06 -3.68
CA PHE A 89 6.91 6.04 -3.58
C PHE A 89 7.52 7.14 -4.45
N ILE A 90 8.41 7.94 -3.87
CA ILE A 90 9.10 9.04 -4.55
C ILE A 90 10.60 8.83 -4.34
N PRO A 91 11.30 8.20 -5.31
CA PRO A 91 12.69 7.82 -5.14
C PRO A 91 13.59 9.05 -4.96
N LYS A 92 14.68 8.89 -4.21
CA LYS A 92 15.87 9.74 -4.38
C LYS A 92 16.69 9.27 -5.57
N LEU A 93 17.62 10.09 -6.03
CA LEU A 93 18.49 9.75 -7.15
C LEU A 93 19.23 8.43 -6.88
N GLY A 94 18.99 7.42 -7.71
CA GLY A 94 19.60 6.09 -7.62
C GLY A 94 18.97 5.14 -6.58
N GLU A 95 17.91 5.56 -5.90
CA GLU A 95 17.16 4.70 -4.98
C GLU A 95 16.24 3.76 -5.75
N ARG A 96 16.08 2.53 -5.26
CA ARG A 96 15.16 1.55 -5.84
C ARG A 96 13.88 1.46 -5.01
N PRO A 97 12.75 1.06 -5.63
CA PRO A 97 11.52 0.79 -4.91
C PRO A 97 11.75 -0.21 -3.75
N PRO A 98 11.31 0.11 -2.52
CA PRO A 98 11.50 -0.77 -1.37
C PRO A 98 10.52 -1.96 -1.41
N PRO A 99 10.73 -2.99 -0.56
CA PRO A 99 9.75 -4.05 -0.34
C PRO A 99 8.36 -3.48 -0.01
N LEU A 100 7.31 -4.10 -0.55
CA LEU A 100 5.91 -3.66 -0.42
C LEU A 100 5.60 -2.32 -1.12
N CYS A 101 6.46 -1.87 -2.03
CA CYS A 101 6.12 -0.85 -3.01
C CYS A 101 5.58 -1.52 -4.28
N GLY A 102 4.29 -1.34 -4.57
CA GLY A 102 3.63 -1.95 -5.72
C GLY A 102 3.88 -3.46 -5.81
N ALA A 103 4.49 -3.90 -6.91
CA ALA A 103 4.79 -5.31 -7.19
C ALA A 103 6.04 -5.85 -6.46
N ILE A 104 6.81 -5.03 -5.74
CA ILE A 104 8.00 -5.50 -5.03
C ILE A 104 7.58 -6.34 -3.82
N SER A 105 7.98 -7.61 -3.85
CA SER A 105 7.65 -8.59 -2.81
C SER A 105 8.21 -8.19 -1.45
N ALA A 106 7.51 -8.61 -0.40
CA ALA A 106 8.00 -8.51 0.97
C ALA A 106 9.29 -9.34 1.14
N GLU A 107 10.16 -8.92 2.05
CA GLU A 107 11.27 -9.76 2.48
C GLU A 107 10.76 -11.02 3.21
N ASN A 108 11.48 -12.13 3.11
CA ASN A 108 11.11 -13.36 3.82
C ASN A 108 11.08 -13.20 5.35
N SER A 109 11.86 -12.25 5.87
CA SER A 109 11.90 -11.84 7.29
C SER A 109 10.73 -10.95 7.70
N TYR A 110 10.03 -10.34 6.74
CA TYR A 110 8.97 -9.36 7.02
C TYR A 110 7.85 -9.96 7.85
N ILE A 111 7.40 -9.22 8.87
CA ILE A 111 6.26 -9.58 9.70
C ILE A 111 5.26 -8.42 9.63
N ALA A 112 4.10 -8.68 9.01
CA ALA A 112 2.98 -7.74 9.00
C ALA A 112 2.55 -7.38 10.43
N LYS A 113 2.27 -6.10 10.66
CA LYS A 113 1.89 -5.55 11.95
C LYS A 113 0.40 -5.75 12.21
N MET A 114 -0.01 -5.63 13.48
CA MET A 114 -1.42 -5.57 13.83
C MET A 114 -2.13 -4.44 13.05
N GLY A 115 -3.25 -4.77 12.42
CA GLY A 115 -4.04 -3.88 11.60
C GLY A 115 -3.62 -3.79 10.13
N ASP A 116 -2.50 -4.43 9.74
CA ASP A 116 -2.13 -4.53 8.34
C ASP A 116 -3.12 -5.44 7.60
N LEU A 117 -3.46 -5.04 6.37
CA LEU A 117 -4.30 -5.83 5.48
C LEU A 117 -3.45 -6.87 4.76
N VAL A 118 -3.96 -8.08 4.64
CA VAL A 118 -3.27 -9.22 4.04
C VAL A 118 -4.23 -10.04 3.18
N ALA A 119 -3.73 -10.64 2.12
CA ALA A 119 -4.40 -11.74 1.46
C ALA A 119 -4.08 -13.02 2.23
N ALA A 120 -5.09 -13.78 2.63
CA ALA A 120 -4.92 -14.97 3.45
C ALA A 120 -5.61 -16.18 2.83
N ARG A 121 -4.88 -17.31 2.77
CA ARG A 121 -5.38 -18.58 2.23
C ARG A 121 -6.00 -19.42 3.35
N VAL A 122 -7.32 -19.35 3.47
CA VAL A 122 -8.13 -20.06 4.48
C VAL A 122 -8.67 -21.36 3.88
N LYS A 123 -8.91 -22.36 4.74
CA LYS A 123 -9.57 -23.61 4.36
C LYS A 123 -11.05 -23.52 4.74
N GLU A 124 -11.93 -23.68 3.76
CA GLU A 124 -13.39 -23.66 3.96
C GLU A 124 -13.89 -25.03 4.48
N ARG A 125 -15.17 -25.08 4.88
CA ARG A 125 -15.78 -26.26 5.51
C ARG A 125 -15.78 -27.49 4.61
N ASP A 126 -15.92 -27.28 3.30
CA ASP A 126 -15.96 -28.34 2.29
C ASP A 126 -14.56 -28.86 1.93
N GLY A 127 -13.51 -28.28 2.53
CA GLY A 127 -12.13 -28.73 2.37
C GLY A 127 -11.33 -27.93 1.34
N ASP A 128 -12.01 -27.13 0.52
CA ASP A 128 -11.39 -26.24 -0.45
C ASP A 128 -10.65 -25.07 0.23
N GLU A 129 -9.67 -24.51 -0.46
CA GLU A 129 -8.91 -23.35 0.03
C GLU A 129 -9.22 -22.12 -0.81
N ASN A 130 -9.49 -21.01 -0.12
CA ASN A 130 -9.86 -19.75 -0.73
C ASN A 130 -8.99 -18.60 -0.20
N TRP A 131 -8.76 -17.59 -1.03
CA TRP A 131 -8.06 -16.38 -0.65
C TRP A 131 -9.06 -15.32 -0.22
N ILE A 132 -8.95 -14.89 1.04
CA ILE A 132 -9.73 -13.81 1.61
C ILE A 132 -8.87 -12.58 1.84
N LEU A 133 -9.51 -11.42 1.92
CA LEU A 133 -8.87 -10.22 2.45
C LEU A 133 -9.07 -10.23 3.97
N ALA A 134 -8.00 -10.03 4.73
CA ALA A 134 -8.03 -10.13 6.18
C ALA A 134 -7.19 -9.02 6.84
N GLU A 135 -7.49 -8.74 8.10
CA GLU A 135 -6.72 -7.84 8.96
C GLU A 135 -5.88 -8.67 9.95
N VAL A 136 -4.60 -8.34 10.10
CA VAL A 136 -3.71 -9.01 11.06
C VAL A 136 -4.06 -8.58 12.49
N LEU A 137 -4.23 -9.55 13.38
CA LEU A 137 -4.42 -9.29 14.81
C LEU A 137 -3.12 -9.49 15.59
N ASN A 138 -2.41 -10.58 15.32
CA ASN A 138 -1.19 -10.91 16.03
C ASN A 138 -0.30 -11.84 15.21
N PHE A 139 1.00 -11.87 15.52
CA PHE A 139 1.94 -12.85 14.99
C PHE A 139 2.64 -13.59 16.14
N GLN A 140 2.46 -14.90 16.17
CA GLN A 140 3.09 -15.76 17.16
C GLN A 140 4.42 -16.30 16.62
N SER A 141 5.53 -15.65 17.00
CA SER A 141 6.88 -16.02 16.55
C SER A 141 7.26 -17.47 16.91
N SER A 142 6.78 -18.01 18.03
CA SER A 142 7.11 -19.38 18.47
C SER A 142 6.53 -20.46 17.55
N THR A 143 5.41 -20.19 16.87
CA THR A 143 4.76 -21.14 15.97
C THR A 143 4.78 -20.70 14.51
N ASN A 144 5.32 -19.50 14.23
CA ASN A 144 5.35 -18.87 12.91
C ASN A 144 3.95 -18.78 12.27
N LYS A 145 2.97 -18.39 13.09
CA LYS A 145 1.56 -18.27 12.70
C LYS A 145 1.02 -16.86 12.96
N TYR A 146 0.18 -16.39 12.05
CA TYR A 146 -0.64 -15.21 12.25
C TYR A 146 -2.00 -15.59 12.84
N GLU A 147 -2.51 -14.73 13.71
CA GLU A 147 -3.93 -14.60 14.00
C GLU A 147 -4.46 -13.46 13.11
N ILE A 148 -5.49 -13.75 12.31
CA ILE A 148 -6.09 -12.80 11.37
C ILE A 148 -7.62 -12.81 11.52
N MET A 149 -8.26 -11.74 11.07
CA MET A 149 -9.72 -11.61 11.02
C MET A 149 -10.17 -11.35 9.59
N ASP A 150 -11.17 -12.08 9.10
CA ASP A 150 -11.82 -11.75 7.83
C ASP A 150 -12.47 -10.35 7.94
N ILE A 151 -12.37 -9.56 6.88
CA ILE A 151 -12.97 -8.22 6.82
C ILE A 151 -14.38 -8.17 6.20
N ASP A 152 -14.76 -9.19 5.42
CA ASP A 152 -16.01 -9.28 4.65
C ASP A 152 -17.10 -10.06 5.39
N GLU A 153 -16.73 -11.05 6.21
CA GLU A 153 -17.74 -11.84 6.92
C GLU A 153 -18.46 -11.05 8.02
N GLU A 154 -19.78 -11.17 8.01
CA GLU A 154 -20.69 -10.56 8.99
C GLU A 154 -20.44 -11.10 10.42
N GLY A 155 -19.74 -12.24 10.53
CA GLY A 155 -19.14 -12.76 11.75
C GLY A 155 -17.63 -12.48 11.78
N LYS A 156 -17.11 -12.10 12.95
CA LYS A 156 -15.68 -11.91 13.19
C LYS A 156 -14.94 -13.26 13.23
N GLU A 157 -14.91 -14.01 12.13
CA GLU A 157 -14.20 -15.28 12.09
C GLU A 157 -12.70 -15.01 12.18
N ARG A 158 -12.07 -15.63 13.19
CA ARG A 158 -10.63 -15.54 13.43
C ARG A 158 -9.97 -16.79 12.91
N HIS A 159 -8.92 -16.63 12.13
CA HIS A 159 -8.13 -17.73 11.62
C HIS A 159 -6.71 -17.70 12.18
N GLN A 160 -6.17 -18.87 12.49
CA GLN A 160 -4.76 -19.03 12.81
C GLN A 160 -4.04 -19.73 11.66
N LEU A 161 -3.23 -18.97 10.91
CA LEU A 161 -2.61 -19.44 9.68
C LEU A 161 -1.08 -19.37 9.76
N SER A 162 -0.39 -20.33 9.15
CA SER A 162 1.07 -20.26 8.96
C SER A 162 1.45 -19.05 8.11
N LYS A 163 2.60 -18.42 8.38
CA LYS A 163 3.13 -17.28 7.61
C LYS A 163 3.05 -17.46 6.08
N ARG A 164 3.36 -18.65 5.56
CA ARG A 164 3.28 -18.97 4.11
C ARG A 164 1.89 -18.87 3.47
N LYS A 165 0.82 -18.81 4.26
CA LYS A 165 -0.56 -18.66 3.80
C LYS A 165 -1.03 -17.20 3.86
N VAL A 166 -0.15 -16.27 4.22
CA VAL A 166 -0.44 -14.87 4.40
C VAL A 166 0.48 -14.05 3.50
N VAL A 167 -0.09 -13.25 2.62
CA VAL A 167 0.62 -12.36 1.72
C VAL A 167 0.27 -10.91 2.12
N PRO A 168 1.23 -10.11 2.58
CA PRO A 168 0.97 -8.71 2.91
C PRO A 168 0.58 -7.91 1.68
N LEU A 169 -0.37 -6.99 1.85
CA LEU A 169 -0.67 -6.01 0.82
C LEU A 169 0.45 -4.95 0.74
N PRO A 170 0.64 -4.32 -0.43
CA PRO A 170 1.57 -3.21 -0.58
C PRO A 170 1.27 -2.05 0.38
N LEU A 171 2.34 -1.41 0.86
CA LEU A 171 2.28 -0.25 1.73
C LEU A 171 2.44 1.07 0.96
N MET A 172 2.96 0.98 -0.27
CA MET A 172 3.19 2.13 -1.14
C MET A 172 2.81 1.79 -2.57
N ARG A 173 2.34 2.79 -3.31
CA ARG A 173 2.12 2.74 -4.74
C ARG A 173 3.43 3.02 -5.45
N ALA A 174 3.72 2.23 -6.49
CA ALA A 174 4.75 2.58 -7.46
C ALA A 174 4.17 3.55 -8.50
N ASN A 175 4.99 4.50 -8.97
CA ASN A 175 4.63 5.33 -10.11
C ASN A 175 5.15 4.65 -11.39
N PRO A 176 4.27 4.25 -12.34
CA PRO A 176 4.70 3.57 -13.56
C PRO A 176 5.70 4.36 -14.43
N GLU A 177 5.71 5.70 -14.31
CA GLU A 177 6.62 6.55 -15.09
C GLU A 177 8.05 6.56 -14.53
N THR A 178 8.20 6.43 -13.20
CA THR A 178 9.52 6.51 -12.52
C THR A 178 10.03 5.14 -12.08
N ASP A 179 9.13 4.21 -11.76
CA ASP A 179 9.42 2.92 -11.13
C ASP A 179 8.71 1.77 -11.87
N PRO A 180 9.00 1.56 -13.16
CA PRO A 180 8.30 0.55 -13.98
C PRO A 180 8.58 -0.89 -13.53
N ASP A 181 9.68 -1.14 -12.83
CA ASP A 181 10.05 -2.44 -12.25
C ASP A 181 9.25 -2.79 -10.98
N ALA A 182 8.55 -1.82 -10.39
CA ALA A 182 7.67 -2.01 -9.24
C ALA A 182 6.18 -2.08 -9.62
N VAL A 183 5.86 -2.34 -10.90
CA VAL A 183 4.48 -2.47 -11.40
C VAL A 183 4.35 -3.79 -12.15
N PHE A 184 3.25 -4.51 -11.93
CA PHE A 184 2.92 -5.69 -12.72
C PHE A 184 2.68 -5.32 -14.19
N ILE A 185 3.25 -6.10 -15.11
CA ILE A 185 3.13 -5.88 -16.54
C ILE A 185 1.99 -6.72 -17.14
N LYS A 186 1.59 -6.37 -18.36
CA LYS A 186 0.58 -7.13 -19.09
C LYS A 186 1.08 -8.56 -19.32
N GLY A 187 0.29 -9.54 -18.88
CA GLY A 187 0.61 -10.96 -18.97
C GLY A 187 1.01 -11.59 -17.64
N ASP A 188 1.29 -10.76 -16.61
CA ASP A 188 1.54 -11.27 -15.27
C ASP A 188 0.29 -11.92 -14.67
N VAL A 189 0.51 -13.06 -14.02
CA VAL A 189 -0.53 -13.75 -13.25
C VAL A 189 -0.53 -13.17 -11.84
N VAL A 190 -1.64 -12.50 -11.49
CA VAL A 190 -1.82 -11.84 -10.19
C VAL A 190 -3.08 -12.32 -9.49
N MET A 191 -3.09 -12.22 -8.16
CA MET A 191 -4.32 -12.32 -7.39
C MET A 191 -4.91 -10.92 -7.22
N ALA A 192 -6.20 -10.77 -7.47
CA ALA A 192 -6.88 -9.48 -7.42
C ALA A 192 -8.16 -9.54 -6.58
N LEU A 193 -8.46 -8.44 -5.89
CA LEU A 193 -9.73 -8.27 -5.20
C LEU A 193 -10.84 -8.04 -6.24
N TYR A 194 -11.87 -8.88 -6.23
CA TYR A 194 -12.97 -8.79 -7.19
C TYR A 194 -13.99 -7.72 -6.79
N PRO A 195 -14.25 -6.68 -7.61
CA PRO A 195 -15.26 -5.68 -7.32
C PRO A 195 -16.66 -6.26 -7.53
N ARG A 196 -17.41 -6.53 -6.46
CA ARG A 196 -18.83 -6.89 -6.59
C ARG A 196 -19.68 -5.62 -6.72
N GLN A 197 -20.02 -5.25 -7.95
CA GLN A 197 -21.24 -4.48 -8.23
C GLN A 197 -22.32 -5.47 -8.68
N HIS A 198 -23.53 -5.34 -8.13
CA HIS A 198 -24.65 -6.20 -8.47
C HIS A 198 -25.08 -6.01 -9.95
N VAL A 199 -25.18 -7.14 -10.66
CA VAL A 199 -26.13 -7.52 -11.74
C VAL A 199 -25.59 -7.70 -13.17
N SER A 200 -25.77 -8.97 -13.62
CA SER A 200 -26.02 -9.53 -14.96
C SER A 200 -24.89 -9.65 -16.00
N THR A 201 -24.65 -10.93 -16.33
CA THR A 201 -24.37 -11.52 -17.66
C THR A 201 -23.23 -10.97 -18.52
N GLU A 202 -22.36 -11.92 -18.89
CA GLU A 202 -21.37 -11.92 -19.98
C GLU A 202 -20.07 -11.13 -19.80
N VAL A 203 -18.99 -11.92 -19.75
CA VAL A 203 -17.65 -11.74 -20.34
C VAL A 203 -17.05 -10.33 -20.30
N SER A 204 -15.97 -10.18 -19.54
CA SER A 204 -14.68 -9.73 -20.07
C SER A 204 -13.73 -9.50 -18.91
N TRP A 205 -12.58 -10.19 -18.95
CA TRP A 205 -11.39 -9.85 -18.19
C TRP A 205 -11.14 -8.34 -18.29
N LYS A 206 -11.36 -7.60 -17.20
CA LYS A 206 -10.93 -6.21 -17.04
C LYS A 206 -10.44 -6.02 -15.61
N SER A 207 -9.13 -6.22 -15.51
CA SER A 207 -8.17 -5.48 -14.70
C SER A 207 -8.70 -4.88 -13.39
N LEU A 208 -8.29 -5.49 -12.28
CA LEU A 208 -8.03 -4.74 -11.05
C LEU A 208 -6.63 -5.09 -10.56
N GLN A 209 -5.76 -4.08 -10.51
CA GLN A 209 -4.52 -4.14 -9.75
C GLN A 209 -4.91 -4.08 -8.26
N VAL A 210 -4.55 -5.09 -7.47
CA VAL A 210 -4.41 -4.88 -6.04
C VAL A 210 -3.13 -4.09 -5.90
N VAL A 211 -3.34 -2.79 -5.67
CA VAL A 211 -2.30 -1.80 -5.46
C VAL A 211 -1.43 -2.17 -4.28
#